data_AF-A0A7V9VVB0-F1
#
_entry.id   AF-A0A7V9VVB0-F1
#
_cell.length_a   1.000
_cell.length_b   1.000
_cell.length_c   1.000
_cell.angle_alpha   90.00
_cell.angle_beta   90.00
_cell.angle_gamma   90.00
#
_symmetry.space_group_name_H-M   'P 1'
#
loop_
_entity.id
_entity.type
_entity.pdbx_description
1 polymer ?
#
loop_
_entity_poly.entity_id
_entity_poly.type
_entity_poly.pdbx_seq_one_letter_code
_entity_poly.pdbx_strand_id
1 'polypeptide(L)'
;MAGSRISRLFESVSTKVDHRVGWYRLPTLFGLVSLVGIRKRLRRHNLVDTGSPPTGPLPPAPPRYRTARTADGSFNDLKHPAMGSAGSRFGRNVPLTETFPNTDSMLKPNPRTISRELMTRDEFVPATTLNVLAAAWLQFMIRDWMSHGKSPTENPWEAPLDDDDPWPERPMRIMRTRPDPTRTPEEDAAGLPPTYVNVESHWWDGSQLYGSSAEIQAKVRLGQDGKLRIGEDGLVPVDPKSDKHPADEPGFWAGLVIFHSLFCQEHNAICDRLKATHPDWTDDDLFDRARLVNTALLAKIHTVEWTTAILGHPALQIGMRANWWGMAGERLSRRFGRLSKSEVVSGIVGGPVNHFNVPYSLTEEFVAVYRMHPLIPDDYAIHSSGKGELLEERTFSGISGRKALELLQSIAIDDLFYSFGIAHPGAVVLHNFPKSMQFLEREDGIVQDLAATDILRSRELGVPRYNQFRRLLHLKPVESFEELTDNPQWVEELRRVYDGDIELLDLMVGMYAENLPKGFGFSDTAFRIFVLMASRRLNSDRFFTTDFTAEIYSQEGLDWIADNDMSSVLLRHYPALKPALKGVKNAFAPWTNVSS
;
A
#
# COMPACT_ATOMS: atom_id res chain seq x y z
N MET A 1 -21.36 1.88 22.28
CA MET A 1 -22.43 2.32 21.34
C MET A 1 -22.45 1.56 20.00
N ALA A 2 -21.61 0.52 19.79
CA ALA A 2 -21.80 -0.38 18.66
C ALA A 2 -23.02 -1.29 18.96
N GLY A 3 -24.05 -1.25 18.11
CA GLY A 3 -25.20 -2.16 18.22
C GLY A 3 -26.55 -1.54 18.63
N SER A 4 -26.59 -0.26 19.04
CA SER A 4 -27.87 0.42 19.34
C SER A 4 -28.73 0.60 18.09
N ARG A 5 -30.06 0.63 18.24
CA ARG A 5 -30.99 0.90 17.12
C ARG A 5 -30.66 2.21 16.39
N ILE A 6 -30.19 3.22 17.12
CA ILE A 6 -29.77 4.52 16.59
C ILE A 6 -28.53 4.37 15.68
N SER A 7 -27.52 3.57 16.07
CA SER A 7 -26.35 3.32 15.21
C SER A 7 -26.73 2.63 13.91
N ARG A 8 -27.62 1.63 13.97
CA ARG A 8 -28.09 0.91 12.77
C ARG A 8 -28.90 1.83 11.86
N LEU A 9 -29.74 2.70 12.42
CA LEU A 9 -30.48 3.70 11.66
C LEU A 9 -29.52 4.67 10.98
N PHE A 10 -28.52 5.18 11.70
CA PHE A 10 -27.50 6.08 11.14
C PHE A 10 -26.76 5.45 9.96
N GLU A 11 -26.30 4.21 10.11
CA GLU A 11 -25.62 3.46 9.03
C GLU A 11 -26.54 3.27 7.81
N SER A 12 -27.80 2.89 8.04
CA SER A 12 -28.78 2.73 6.96
C SER A 12 -29.06 4.04 6.23
N VAL A 13 -29.21 5.15 6.96
CA VAL A 13 -29.40 6.49 6.38
C VAL A 13 -28.17 6.91 5.59
N SER A 14 -26.96 6.75 6.12
CA SER A 14 -25.72 7.08 5.41
C SER A 14 -25.59 6.28 4.11
N THR A 15 -25.88 4.97 4.10
CA THR A 15 -25.85 4.19 2.86
C THR A 15 -26.92 4.64 1.86
N LYS A 16 -28.14 4.96 2.31
CA LYS A 16 -29.20 5.45 1.41
C LYS A 16 -28.86 6.80 0.79
N VAL A 17 -28.27 7.71 1.56
CA VAL A 17 -27.79 9.00 1.07
C VAL A 17 -26.68 8.80 0.06
N ASP A 18 -25.73 7.92 0.37
CA ASP A 18 -24.62 7.58 -0.51
C ASP A 18 -25.10 6.96 -1.84
N HIS A 19 -26.05 6.03 -1.82
CA HIS A 19 -26.64 5.44 -3.04
C HIS A 19 -27.39 6.45 -3.89
N ARG A 20 -28.05 7.44 -3.27
CA ARG A 20 -28.89 8.41 -3.99
C ARG A 20 -28.10 9.59 -4.55
N VAL A 21 -27.09 10.05 -3.82
CA VAL A 21 -26.38 11.30 -4.14
C VAL A 21 -24.87 11.08 -4.30
N GLY A 22 -24.30 10.07 -3.66
CA GLY A 22 -22.86 9.91 -3.50
C GLY A 22 -22.32 10.81 -2.38
N TRP A 23 -21.64 10.22 -1.39
CA TRP A 23 -21.11 10.98 -0.25
C TRP A 23 -20.17 12.12 -0.67
N TYR A 24 -19.44 11.94 -1.77
CA TYR A 24 -18.47 12.88 -2.32
C TYR A 24 -19.13 14.07 -3.07
N ARG A 25 -20.43 14.02 -3.34
CA ARG A 25 -21.19 15.15 -3.92
C ARG A 25 -21.86 16.02 -2.85
N LEU A 26 -21.82 15.61 -1.59
CA LEU A 26 -22.40 16.35 -0.47
C LEU A 26 -21.50 17.52 -0.06
N PRO A 27 -22.05 18.58 0.58
CA PRO A 27 -21.22 19.58 1.26
C PRO A 27 -20.30 18.90 2.29
N THR A 28 -19.08 19.42 2.45
CA THR A 28 -17.95 18.76 3.13
C THR A 28 -18.31 18.11 4.47
N LEU A 29 -19.03 18.83 5.35
CA LEU A 29 -19.41 18.30 6.67
C LEU A 29 -20.40 17.13 6.58
N PHE A 30 -21.35 17.17 5.64
CA PHE A 30 -22.27 16.06 5.41
C PHE A 30 -21.58 14.86 4.76
N GLY A 31 -20.62 15.11 3.86
CA GLY A 31 -19.75 14.05 3.31
C GLY A 31 -18.98 13.33 4.42
N LEU A 32 -18.36 14.08 5.34
CA LEU A 32 -17.68 13.52 6.53
C LEU A 32 -18.61 12.66 7.39
N VAL A 33 -19.82 13.16 7.69
CA VAL A 33 -20.81 12.40 8.47
C VAL A 33 -21.21 11.11 7.75
N SER A 34 -21.43 11.16 6.44
CA SER A 34 -21.72 9.97 5.63
C SER A 34 -20.59 8.95 5.68
N LEU A 35 -19.33 9.38 5.58
CA LEU A 35 -18.15 8.51 5.71
C LEU A 35 -18.08 7.81 7.06
N VAL A 36 -18.46 8.49 8.16
CA VAL A 36 -18.53 7.84 9.49
C VAL A 36 -19.56 6.71 9.50
N GLY A 37 -20.72 6.91 8.86
CA GLY A 37 -21.74 5.88 8.73
C GLY A 37 -21.29 4.70 7.86
N ILE A 38 -20.68 4.98 6.72
CA ILE A 38 -20.09 3.98 5.81
C ILE A 38 -19.05 3.15 6.57
N ARG A 39 -18.09 3.79 7.24
CA ARG A 39 -17.04 3.11 8.02
C ARG A 39 -17.60 2.20 9.11
N LYS A 40 -18.64 2.67 9.83
CA LYS A 40 -19.31 1.85 10.86
C LYS A 40 -19.96 0.61 10.29
N ARG A 41 -20.61 0.74 9.13
CA ARG A 41 -21.24 -0.40 8.44
C ARG A 41 -20.18 -1.40 7.97
N LEU A 42 -19.13 -0.92 7.30
CA LEU A 42 -18.01 -1.75 6.85
C LEU A 42 -17.33 -2.50 8.01
N ARG A 43 -17.04 -1.81 9.12
CA ARG A 43 -16.47 -2.45 10.31
C ARG A 43 -17.34 -3.57 10.90
N ARG A 44 -18.66 -3.54 10.69
CA ARG A 44 -19.57 -4.58 11.20
C ARG A 44 -19.68 -5.78 10.27
N HIS A 45 -19.61 -5.55 8.96
CA HIS A 45 -20.03 -6.53 7.97
C HIS A 45 -18.90 -7.01 7.03
N ASN A 46 -17.75 -6.34 7.04
CA ASN A 46 -16.68 -6.52 6.06
C ASN A 46 -15.33 -6.81 6.71
N LEU A 47 -15.34 -7.47 7.86
CA LEU A 47 -14.15 -8.04 8.49
C LEU A 47 -14.43 -9.51 8.72
N VAL A 48 -13.69 -10.37 8.04
CA VAL A 48 -13.90 -11.81 8.04
C VAL A 48 -12.55 -12.48 8.25
N ASP A 49 -12.49 -13.31 9.29
CA ASP A 49 -11.33 -14.14 9.59
C ASP A 49 -11.33 -15.36 8.66
N THR A 50 -10.15 -15.71 8.14
CA THR A 50 -9.89 -16.92 7.35
C THR A 50 -9.35 -18.06 8.20
N GLY A 51 -9.36 -17.87 9.52
CA GLY A 51 -8.77 -18.77 10.51
C GLY A 51 -7.32 -18.40 10.78
N SER A 52 -6.90 -18.57 12.03
CA SER A 52 -5.47 -18.48 12.35
C SER A 52 -4.74 -19.67 11.73
N PRO A 53 -3.54 -19.49 11.15
CA PRO A 53 -2.71 -20.63 10.83
C PRO A 53 -2.49 -21.45 12.11
N PRO A 54 -2.31 -22.78 12.04
CA PRO A 54 -1.80 -23.58 13.14
C PRO A 54 -0.33 -23.21 13.43
N THR A 55 -0.06 -21.98 13.85
CA THR A 55 1.16 -21.68 14.58
C THR A 55 0.97 -22.29 15.95
N GLY A 56 1.78 -23.29 16.30
CA GLY A 56 1.80 -23.84 17.66
C GLY A 56 1.95 -22.73 18.71
N PRO A 57 1.63 -23.00 19.99
CA PRO A 57 1.72 -21.98 21.03
C PRO A 57 3.12 -21.36 21.03
N LEU A 58 3.18 -20.04 20.79
CA LEU A 58 4.43 -19.29 20.89
C LEU A 58 4.88 -19.25 22.36
N PRO A 59 6.20 -19.26 22.63
CA PRO A 59 6.70 -19.15 23.99
C PRO A 59 6.27 -17.81 24.63
N PRO A 60 6.29 -17.70 25.97
CA PRO A 60 6.01 -16.43 26.64
C PRO A 60 6.90 -15.31 26.11
N ALA A 61 6.32 -14.13 25.89
CA ALA A 61 7.02 -12.98 25.37
C ALA A 61 8.21 -12.60 26.27
N PRO A 62 9.46 -12.57 25.74
CA PRO A 62 10.58 -11.93 26.39
C PRO A 62 10.23 -10.50 26.85
N PRO A 63 10.79 -10.00 27.98
CA PRO A 63 10.49 -8.65 28.47
C PRO A 63 10.68 -7.55 27.43
N ARG A 64 11.73 -7.65 26.59
CA ARG A 64 12.03 -6.74 25.47
C ARG A 64 10.84 -6.53 24.54
N TYR A 65 10.06 -7.58 24.25
CA TYR A 65 8.96 -7.49 23.28
C TYR A 65 7.79 -6.67 23.80
N ARG A 66 7.73 -6.35 25.10
CA ARG A 66 6.70 -5.43 25.62
C ARG A 66 6.92 -4.00 25.13
N THR A 67 8.15 -3.63 24.76
CA THR A 67 8.51 -2.26 24.38
C THR A 67 9.13 -2.17 22.99
N ALA A 68 9.11 -3.26 22.20
CA ALA A 68 9.77 -3.33 20.90
C ALA A 68 8.91 -4.11 19.88
N ARG A 69 8.98 -3.69 18.62
CA ARG A 69 8.45 -4.46 17.48
C ARG A 69 9.39 -5.62 17.18
N THR A 70 8.86 -6.83 17.17
CA THR A 70 9.62 -8.05 16.81
C THR A 70 9.92 -8.09 15.31
N ALA A 71 10.87 -8.92 14.90
CA ALA A 71 11.31 -8.98 13.51
C ALA A 71 10.26 -9.58 12.56
N ASP A 72 9.44 -10.52 13.02
CA ASP A 72 8.38 -11.15 12.24
C ASP A 72 6.98 -10.56 12.51
N GLY A 73 6.88 -9.54 13.37
CA GLY A 73 5.60 -8.94 13.77
C GLY A 73 4.82 -9.72 14.83
N SER A 74 5.39 -10.80 15.38
CA SER A 74 4.80 -11.50 16.53
C SER A 74 4.75 -10.63 17.80
N PHE A 75 3.91 -10.99 18.77
CA PHE A 75 3.74 -10.28 20.04
C PHE A 75 3.30 -8.82 19.90
N ASN A 76 2.69 -8.41 18.78
CA ASN A 76 1.96 -7.14 18.74
C ASN A 76 0.70 -7.25 19.62
N ASP A 77 -0.20 -8.21 19.37
CA ASP A 77 -1.21 -8.57 20.37
C ASP A 77 -0.58 -9.52 21.41
N LEU A 78 -0.41 -9.06 22.66
CA LEU A 78 0.17 -9.86 23.73
C LEU A 78 -0.71 -11.05 24.18
N LYS A 79 -2.01 -11.03 23.85
CA LYS A 79 -2.94 -12.14 24.09
C LYS A 79 -2.97 -13.12 22.93
N HIS A 80 -2.69 -12.65 21.72
CA HIS A 80 -2.61 -13.47 20.50
C HIS A 80 -1.27 -13.24 19.79
N PRO A 81 -0.16 -13.82 20.31
CA PRO A 81 1.18 -13.48 19.84
C PRO A 81 1.46 -13.70 18.35
N ALA A 82 0.75 -14.60 17.67
CA ALA A 82 0.93 -14.85 16.23
C ALA A 82 0.10 -13.92 15.33
N MET A 83 -0.77 -13.07 15.91
CA MET A 83 -1.64 -12.19 15.13
C MET A 83 -0.81 -11.24 14.27
N GLY A 84 -1.09 -11.21 12.97
CA GLY A 84 -0.47 -10.31 12.01
C GLY A 84 1.02 -10.56 11.75
N SER A 85 1.62 -11.63 12.28
CA SER A 85 3.03 -11.94 12.00
C SER A 85 3.23 -12.41 10.56
N ALA A 86 4.45 -12.33 10.07
CA ALA A 86 4.85 -12.96 8.82
C ALA A 86 4.49 -14.46 8.82
N GLY A 87 3.99 -14.94 7.68
CA GLY A 87 3.45 -16.29 7.53
C GLY A 87 1.99 -16.46 7.95
N SER A 88 1.34 -15.42 8.50
CA SER A 88 -0.09 -15.49 8.84
C SER A 88 -1.00 -15.26 7.62
N ARG A 89 -2.19 -15.88 7.64
CA ARG A 89 -3.15 -15.83 6.53
C ARG A 89 -3.68 -14.42 6.28
N PHE A 90 -3.92 -14.10 5.01
CA PHE A 90 -4.75 -12.95 4.65
C PHE A 90 -6.19 -13.16 5.11
N GLY A 91 -6.79 -12.12 5.69
CA GLY A 91 -8.24 -12.10 5.97
C GLY A 91 -9.07 -11.80 4.73
N ARG A 92 -10.38 -11.60 4.92
CA ARG A 92 -11.30 -11.16 3.86
C ARG A 92 -12.13 -9.96 4.31
N ASN A 93 -12.51 -9.12 3.35
CA ASN A 93 -13.51 -8.07 3.52
C ASN A 93 -14.91 -8.48 3.03
N VAL A 94 -15.04 -9.69 2.50
CA VAL A 94 -16.30 -10.26 2.03
C VAL A 94 -16.55 -11.61 2.70
N PRO A 95 -17.80 -12.12 2.73
CA PRO A 95 -18.11 -13.44 3.29
C PRO A 95 -17.33 -14.55 2.58
N LEU A 96 -16.85 -15.54 3.33
CA LEU A 96 -16.09 -16.68 2.78
C LEU A 96 -16.87 -17.48 1.71
N THR A 97 -18.20 -17.48 1.78
CA THR A 97 -19.05 -18.12 0.77
C THR A 97 -18.93 -17.48 -0.62
N GLU A 98 -18.41 -16.26 -0.70
CA GLU A 98 -18.22 -15.49 -1.93
C GLU A 98 -16.77 -15.51 -2.42
N THR A 99 -15.87 -16.28 -1.77
CA THR A 99 -14.43 -16.28 -2.07
C THR A 99 -13.92 -17.55 -2.74
N PHE A 100 -14.81 -18.33 -3.36
CA PHE A 100 -14.42 -19.49 -4.14
C PHE A 100 -13.95 -19.05 -5.54
N PRO A 101 -12.72 -19.42 -5.96
CA PRO A 101 -12.32 -19.20 -7.34
C PRO A 101 -13.18 -20.04 -8.29
N ASN A 102 -13.73 -19.41 -9.33
CA ASN A 102 -14.43 -20.13 -10.40
C ASN A 102 -13.40 -20.71 -11.38
N THR A 103 -13.03 -21.97 -11.19
CA THR A 103 -12.02 -22.66 -12.01
C THR A 103 -12.45 -22.84 -13.46
N ASP A 104 -13.75 -23.00 -13.72
CA ASP A 104 -14.29 -23.28 -15.07
C ASP A 104 -14.25 -22.04 -15.97
N SER A 105 -14.25 -20.84 -15.37
CA SER A 105 -14.20 -19.56 -16.07
C SER A 105 -12.94 -18.74 -15.74
N MET A 106 -11.89 -19.39 -15.24
CA MET A 106 -10.68 -18.72 -14.75
C MET A 106 -10.00 -17.86 -15.82
N LEU A 107 -10.02 -18.33 -17.07
CA LEU A 107 -9.47 -17.65 -18.23
C LEU A 107 -10.54 -16.92 -19.07
N LYS A 108 -11.75 -16.67 -18.53
CA LYS A 108 -12.86 -16.05 -19.27
C LYS A 108 -13.35 -14.74 -18.64
N PRO A 109 -13.32 -13.59 -19.35
CA PRO A 109 -12.62 -13.39 -20.63
C PRO A 109 -11.11 -13.62 -20.51
N ASN A 110 -10.44 -13.80 -21.63
CA ASN A 110 -9.01 -14.08 -21.66
C ASN A 110 -8.21 -12.91 -21.02
N PRO A 111 -7.39 -13.17 -19.98
CA PRO A 111 -6.65 -12.10 -19.31
C PRO A 111 -5.65 -11.38 -20.23
N ARG A 112 -5.13 -12.05 -21.28
CA ARG A 112 -4.29 -11.42 -22.30
C ARG A 112 -5.08 -10.47 -23.19
N THR A 113 -6.27 -10.86 -23.62
CA THR A 113 -7.17 -9.99 -24.39
C THR A 113 -7.51 -8.74 -23.59
N ILE A 114 -7.86 -8.88 -22.31
CA ILE A 114 -8.10 -7.73 -21.43
C ILE A 114 -6.83 -6.85 -21.31
N SER A 115 -5.66 -7.45 -21.09
CA SER A 115 -4.39 -6.71 -21.02
C SER A 115 -4.16 -5.88 -22.28
N ARG A 116 -4.25 -6.50 -23.46
CA ARG A 116 -3.97 -5.83 -24.73
C ARG A 116 -4.99 -4.75 -25.07
N GLU A 117 -6.27 -5.04 -24.91
CA GLU A 117 -7.34 -4.20 -25.45
C GLU A 117 -7.84 -3.12 -24.49
N LEU A 118 -7.70 -3.32 -23.18
CA LEU A 118 -8.25 -2.41 -22.16
C LEU A 118 -7.18 -1.75 -21.27
N MET A 119 -5.99 -2.34 -21.18
CA MET A 119 -4.95 -1.87 -20.25
C MET A 119 -3.83 -1.12 -20.94
N THR A 120 -3.40 -1.57 -22.12
CA THR A 120 -2.25 -1.03 -22.86
C THR A 120 -2.25 0.49 -22.92
N ARG A 121 -1.16 1.12 -22.48
CA ARG A 121 -0.97 2.57 -22.63
C ARG A 121 -0.58 2.91 -24.06
N ASP A 122 -1.48 3.59 -24.76
CA ASP A 122 -1.18 4.17 -26.08
C ASP A 122 -0.77 5.63 -26.00
N GLU A 123 -1.41 6.39 -25.11
CA GLU A 123 -1.03 7.75 -24.77
C GLU A 123 -0.88 7.84 -23.24
N PHE A 124 0.17 8.50 -22.77
CA PHE A 124 0.36 8.68 -21.33
C PHE A 124 -0.67 9.67 -20.77
N VAL A 125 -1.52 9.18 -19.88
CA VAL A 125 -2.48 10.03 -19.15
C VAL A 125 -1.88 10.38 -17.78
N PRO A 126 -1.46 11.64 -17.53
CA PRO A 126 -0.82 12.01 -16.28
C PRO A 126 -1.82 12.23 -15.12
N ALA A 127 -1.45 11.78 -13.92
CA ALA A 127 -2.09 12.19 -12.66
C ALA A 127 -1.49 13.51 -12.18
N THR A 128 -1.97 14.62 -12.73
CA THR A 128 -1.37 15.97 -12.57
C THR A 128 -1.40 16.54 -11.15
N THR A 129 -2.16 15.94 -10.23
CA THR A 129 -2.18 16.33 -8.81
C THR A 129 -1.06 15.69 -7.99
N LEU A 130 -0.31 14.76 -8.58
CA LEU A 130 0.74 14.00 -7.94
C LEU A 130 2.07 14.16 -8.67
N ASN A 131 3.15 13.86 -7.97
CA ASN A 131 4.45 13.60 -8.55
C ASN A 131 4.80 12.10 -8.55
N VAL A 132 5.83 11.71 -9.28
CA VAL A 132 6.24 10.29 -9.40
C VAL A 132 6.67 9.69 -8.05
N LEU A 133 7.12 10.52 -7.10
CA LEU A 133 7.42 10.07 -5.74
C LEU A 133 6.19 9.45 -5.04
N ALA A 134 4.97 9.85 -5.39
CA ALA A 134 3.75 9.22 -4.87
C ALA A 134 3.63 7.75 -5.31
N ALA A 135 4.06 7.41 -6.54
CA ALA A 135 4.08 6.04 -7.06
C ALA A 135 5.15 5.20 -6.37
N ALA A 136 6.36 5.75 -6.24
CA ALA A 136 7.47 5.10 -5.55
C ALA A 136 7.17 4.85 -4.05
N TRP A 137 6.58 5.83 -3.37
CA TRP A 137 6.13 5.68 -1.99
C TRP A 137 5.09 4.58 -1.82
N LEU A 138 4.14 4.48 -2.75
CA LEU A 138 3.11 3.46 -2.68
C LEU A 138 3.72 2.06 -2.71
N GLN A 139 4.62 1.79 -3.65
CA GLN A 139 5.27 0.49 -3.72
C GLN A 139 6.18 0.25 -2.51
N PHE A 140 6.90 1.27 -2.04
CA PHE A 140 7.71 1.20 -0.82
C PHE A 140 6.86 0.82 0.41
N MET A 141 5.62 1.28 0.51
CA MET A 141 4.68 0.86 1.56
C MET A 141 4.12 -0.54 1.31
N ILE A 142 3.86 -0.95 0.05
CA ILE A 142 3.40 -2.31 -0.25
C ILE A 142 4.44 -3.35 0.20
N ARG A 143 5.75 -3.05 0.07
CA ARG A 143 6.85 -3.91 0.57
C ARG A 143 6.86 -4.08 2.10
N ASP A 144 6.18 -3.21 2.84
CA ASP A 144 6.00 -3.34 4.30
C ASP A 144 4.82 -4.25 4.64
N TRP A 145 3.81 -4.26 3.77
CA TRP A 145 2.49 -4.74 4.13
C TRP A 145 2.23 -6.16 3.67
N MET A 146 2.60 -6.49 2.43
CA MET A 146 2.04 -7.69 1.81
C MET A 146 2.87 -8.27 0.67
N SER A 147 2.95 -9.60 0.69
CA SER A 147 3.42 -10.41 -0.41
C SER A 147 2.86 -11.82 -0.29
N HIS A 148 2.39 -12.40 -1.40
CA HIS A 148 2.04 -13.84 -1.48
C HIS A 148 3.29 -14.73 -1.65
N GLY A 149 4.47 -14.13 -1.72
CA GLY A 149 5.74 -14.82 -1.94
C GLY A 149 5.94 -15.29 -3.39
N LYS A 150 6.97 -16.13 -3.59
CA LYS A 150 7.34 -16.62 -4.92
C LYS A 150 6.31 -17.61 -5.45
N SER A 151 5.84 -17.37 -6.66
CA SER A 151 4.94 -18.26 -7.39
C SER A 151 5.66 -19.57 -7.77
N PRO A 152 5.02 -20.74 -7.65
CA PRO A 152 5.54 -21.99 -8.22
C PRO A 152 5.66 -21.89 -9.74
N THR A 153 6.66 -22.57 -10.31
CA THR A 153 6.88 -22.64 -11.76
C THR A 153 6.17 -23.83 -12.39
N GLU A 154 5.76 -24.80 -11.57
CA GLU A 154 5.02 -25.98 -11.97
C GLU A 154 3.54 -25.67 -12.22
N ASN A 155 2.95 -26.33 -13.22
CA ASN A 155 1.52 -26.24 -13.54
C ASN A 155 0.98 -24.80 -13.69
N PRO A 156 1.62 -23.92 -14.48
CA PRO A 156 1.10 -22.58 -14.72
C PRO A 156 -0.28 -22.62 -15.40
N TRP A 157 -0.98 -21.49 -15.37
CA TRP A 157 -2.12 -21.29 -16.25
C TRP A 157 -1.64 -21.06 -17.68
N GLU A 158 -2.36 -21.63 -18.63
CA GLU A 158 -2.06 -21.52 -20.07
C GLU A 158 -3.14 -20.66 -20.74
N ALA A 159 -2.85 -19.37 -20.93
CA ALA A 159 -3.75 -18.45 -21.61
C ALA A 159 -3.55 -18.60 -23.13
N PRO A 160 -4.61 -18.94 -23.90
CA PRO A 160 -4.52 -18.97 -25.35
C PRO A 160 -4.21 -17.57 -25.89
N LEU A 161 -3.61 -17.52 -27.07
CA LEU A 161 -3.18 -16.27 -27.70
C LEU A 161 -3.82 -16.17 -29.09
N ASP A 162 -4.18 -14.96 -29.48
CA ASP A 162 -4.62 -14.68 -30.84
C ASP A 162 -3.46 -14.88 -31.82
N ASP A 163 -3.76 -15.16 -33.08
CA ASP A 163 -2.75 -15.50 -34.09
C ASP A 163 -1.70 -14.39 -34.27
N ASP A 164 -2.09 -13.13 -34.13
CA ASP A 164 -1.23 -11.95 -34.26
C ASP A 164 -0.60 -11.47 -32.94
N ASP A 165 -0.80 -12.17 -31.81
CA ASP A 165 -0.19 -11.76 -30.54
C ASP A 165 1.35 -11.86 -30.61
N PRO A 166 2.10 -10.77 -30.33
CA PRO A 166 3.56 -10.76 -30.36
C PRO A 166 4.21 -11.49 -29.17
N TRP A 167 3.43 -12.08 -28.26
CA TRP A 167 3.96 -12.81 -27.11
C TRP A 167 4.84 -14.01 -27.54
N PRO A 168 6.02 -14.20 -26.93
CA PRO A 168 7.03 -15.14 -27.43
C PRO A 168 6.69 -16.62 -27.25
N GLU A 169 5.93 -16.99 -26.22
CA GLU A 169 5.59 -18.38 -25.89
C GLU A 169 4.11 -18.68 -26.13
N ARG A 170 3.77 -19.74 -26.89
CA ARG A 170 2.37 -20.09 -27.19
C ARG A 170 2.01 -21.47 -26.63
N PRO A 171 1.07 -21.58 -25.67
CA PRO A 171 0.27 -20.52 -25.04
C PRO A 171 1.09 -19.65 -24.06
N MET A 172 0.56 -18.47 -23.69
CA MET A 172 1.18 -17.65 -22.66
C MET A 172 1.01 -18.32 -21.30
N ARG A 173 2.11 -18.51 -20.57
CA ARG A 173 2.11 -19.12 -19.24
C ARG A 173 2.06 -18.07 -18.15
N ILE A 174 1.07 -18.16 -17.26
CA ILE A 174 0.97 -17.32 -16.06
C ILE A 174 1.12 -18.21 -14.82
N MET A 175 2.18 -17.98 -14.04
CA MET A 175 2.45 -18.75 -12.81
C MET A 175 1.33 -18.59 -11.78
N ARG A 176 1.03 -19.66 -11.04
CA ARG A 176 -0.05 -19.69 -10.03
C ARG A 176 0.36 -18.98 -8.75
N THR A 177 -0.60 -18.61 -7.90
CA THR A 177 -0.29 -18.14 -6.55
C THR A 177 0.15 -19.33 -5.72
N ARG A 178 1.12 -19.11 -4.84
CA ARG A 178 1.57 -20.13 -3.90
C ARG A 178 0.39 -20.59 -3.02
N PRO A 179 0.07 -21.90 -2.97
CA PRO A 179 -0.93 -22.42 -2.04
C PRO A 179 -0.55 -22.16 -0.58
N ASP A 180 -1.54 -22.02 0.29
CA ASP A 180 -1.30 -21.91 1.73
C ASP A 180 -0.66 -23.18 2.30
N PRO A 181 0.60 -23.14 2.77
CA PRO A 181 1.29 -24.31 3.31
C PRO A 181 0.76 -24.74 4.68
N THR A 182 -0.13 -23.95 5.30
CA THR A 182 -0.69 -24.18 6.63
C THR A 182 -2.12 -24.74 6.59
N ARG A 183 -2.65 -24.99 5.39
CA ARG A 183 -3.99 -25.53 5.18
C ARG A 183 -4.10 -26.98 5.66
N THR A 184 -5.18 -27.29 6.37
CA THR A 184 -5.38 -28.59 7.03
C THR A 184 -6.39 -29.49 6.29
N PRO A 185 -6.29 -30.84 6.42
CA PRO A 185 -7.26 -31.77 5.86
C PRO A 185 -8.70 -31.55 6.37
N GLU A 186 -8.86 -31.07 7.59
CA GLU A 186 -10.17 -30.75 8.19
C GLU A 186 -10.85 -29.58 7.47
N GLU A 187 -10.09 -28.56 7.05
CA GLU A 187 -10.60 -27.42 6.29
C GLU A 187 -11.03 -27.83 4.88
N ASP A 188 -10.29 -28.77 4.26
CA ASP A 188 -10.67 -29.36 2.98
C ASP A 188 -11.93 -30.22 3.10
N ALA A 189 -12.02 -31.06 4.14
CA ALA A 189 -13.21 -31.86 4.42
C ALA A 189 -14.45 -31.01 4.73
N ALA A 190 -14.26 -29.83 5.33
CA ALA A 190 -15.31 -28.84 5.58
C ALA A 190 -15.70 -28.03 4.33
N GLY A 191 -14.99 -28.19 3.21
CA GLY A 191 -15.28 -27.48 1.97
C GLY A 191 -15.05 -25.96 2.05
N LEU A 192 -14.09 -25.51 2.87
CA LEU A 192 -13.77 -24.09 3.00
C LEU A 192 -13.03 -23.56 1.77
N PRO A 193 -13.18 -22.27 1.40
CA PRO A 193 -12.48 -21.69 0.25
C PRO A 193 -10.94 -21.72 0.46
N PRO A 194 -10.15 -21.63 -0.61
CA PRO A 194 -8.70 -21.50 -0.52
C PRO A 194 -8.27 -20.30 0.32
N THR A 195 -7.22 -20.51 1.10
CA THR A 195 -6.53 -19.49 1.90
C THR A 195 -5.14 -19.24 1.33
N TYR A 196 -4.54 -18.11 1.71
CA TYR A 196 -3.18 -17.73 1.32
C TYR A 196 -2.48 -17.02 2.47
N VAL A 197 -1.15 -17.17 2.52
CA VAL A 197 -0.32 -16.58 3.57
C VAL A 197 0.34 -15.31 3.07
N ASN A 198 0.44 -14.33 3.95
CA ASN A 198 1.32 -13.18 3.75
C ASN A 198 2.72 -13.58 4.21
N VAL A 199 3.73 -13.47 3.34
CA VAL A 199 5.13 -13.71 3.75
C VAL A 199 5.75 -12.51 4.45
N GLU A 200 5.10 -11.35 4.40
CA GLU A 200 5.44 -10.17 5.19
C GLU A 200 4.56 -10.08 6.45
N SER A 201 4.97 -9.23 7.40
CA SER A 201 4.12 -8.88 8.53
C SER A 201 2.90 -8.07 8.04
N HIS A 202 1.71 -8.31 8.61
CA HIS A 202 0.51 -7.49 8.30
C HIS A 202 0.54 -6.13 9.00
N TRP A 203 1.43 -5.97 9.97
CA TRP A 203 1.55 -4.74 10.73
C TRP A 203 2.18 -3.65 9.86
N TRP A 204 1.92 -2.40 10.24
CA TRP A 204 2.69 -1.30 9.68
C TRP A 204 3.92 -1.13 10.56
N ASP A 205 4.96 -1.92 10.30
CA ASP A 205 6.09 -2.12 11.21
C ASP A 205 7.46 -1.79 10.61
N GLY A 206 7.47 -1.24 9.38
CA GLY A 206 8.69 -0.85 8.69
C GLY A 206 9.48 -2.04 8.13
N SER A 207 8.86 -3.21 7.96
CA SER A 207 9.51 -4.45 7.54
C SER A 207 10.23 -4.33 6.20
N GLN A 208 9.86 -3.39 5.33
CA GLN A 208 10.62 -3.08 4.12
C GLN A 208 12.04 -2.56 4.38
N LEU A 209 12.29 -2.02 5.59
CA LEU A 209 13.62 -1.59 6.06
C LEU A 209 14.24 -2.62 7.01
N TYR A 210 13.42 -3.19 7.90
CA TYR A 210 13.88 -4.00 9.04
C TYR A 210 13.82 -5.51 8.80
N GLY A 211 13.22 -5.95 7.70
CA GLY A 211 12.91 -7.35 7.40
C GLY A 211 11.71 -7.90 8.16
N SER A 212 11.14 -8.98 7.62
CA SER A 212 10.05 -9.78 8.22
C SER A 212 10.55 -11.05 8.93
N SER A 213 11.85 -11.12 9.24
CA SER A 213 12.45 -12.22 10.01
C SER A 213 13.69 -11.77 10.77
N ALA A 214 14.02 -12.47 11.86
CA ALA A 214 15.22 -12.18 12.65
C ALA A 214 16.51 -12.30 11.83
N GLU A 215 16.56 -13.22 10.85
CA GLU A 215 17.70 -13.39 9.96
C GLU A 215 17.90 -12.16 9.05
N ILE A 216 16.83 -11.65 8.44
CA ILE A 216 16.90 -10.47 7.58
C ILE A 216 17.23 -9.24 8.43
N GLN A 217 16.60 -9.10 9.61
CA GLN A 217 16.86 -8.00 10.53
C GLN A 217 18.33 -7.94 10.96
N ALA A 218 18.95 -9.09 11.24
CA ALA A 218 20.36 -9.14 11.58
C ALA A 218 21.27 -8.67 10.43
N LYS A 219 20.89 -8.92 9.17
CA LYS A 219 21.67 -8.50 7.99
C LYS A 219 21.63 -6.98 7.77
N VAL A 220 20.48 -6.35 8.00
CA VAL A 220 20.34 -4.89 7.78
C VAL A 220 20.90 -4.05 8.93
N ARG A 221 21.05 -4.61 10.13
CA ARG A 221 21.62 -3.93 11.30
C ARG A 221 23.14 -3.79 11.19
N LEU A 222 23.64 -2.61 11.58
CA LEU A 222 25.07 -2.36 11.74
C LEU A 222 25.63 -3.09 12.97
N GLY A 223 24.82 -3.20 14.04
CA GLY A 223 25.24 -3.73 15.35
C GLY A 223 26.01 -2.72 16.20
N GLN A 224 25.92 -1.43 15.84
CA GLN A 224 26.49 -0.32 16.59
C GLN A 224 25.49 0.83 16.66
N ASP A 225 25.32 1.40 17.85
CA ASP A 225 24.48 2.56 18.16
C ASP A 225 23.02 2.46 17.64
N GLY A 226 22.52 1.24 17.51
CA GLY A 226 21.18 0.92 17.01
C GLY A 226 20.99 1.10 15.51
N LYS A 227 22.05 1.39 14.75
CA LYS A 227 21.96 1.84 13.37
C LYS A 227 21.70 0.72 12.35
N LEU A 228 21.12 1.10 11.23
CA LEU A 228 21.06 0.32 10.00
C LEU A 228 22.31 0.57 9.15
N ARG A 229 22.66 -0.43 8.34
CA ARG A 229 23.75 -0.32 7.36
C ARG A 229 23.37 0.65 6.24
N ILE A 230 24.26 1.61 6.00
CA ILE A 230 24.20 2.57 4.89
C ILE A 230 25.61 2.71 4.33
N GLY A 231 25.76 2.80 3.01
CA GLY A 231 27.04 3.08 2.36
C GLY A 231 27.46 4.53 2.56
N GLU A 232 28.73 4.84 2.27
CA GLU A 232 29.25 6.22 2.29
C GLU A 232 28.59 7.12 1.24
N ASP A 233 28.04 6.51 0.20
CA ASP A 233 27.22 7.12 -0.85
C ASP A 233 25.77 7.42 -0.42
N GLY A 234 25.39 7.05 0.81
CA GLY A 234 24.03 7.19 1.33
C GLY A 234 23.06 6.15 0.78
N LEU A 235 23.53 5.14 0.03
CA LEU A 235 22.72 4.05 -0.47
C LEU A 235 22.67 2.87 0.51
N VAL A 236 21.61 2.06 0.42
CA VAL A 236 21.60 0.79 1.15
C VAL A 236 22.61 -0.16 0.47
N PRO A 237 23.52 -0.80 1.21
CA PRO A 237 24.53 -1.65 0.61
C PRO A 237 23.87 -2.90 0.01
N VAL A 238 24.16 -3.15 -1.26
CA VAL A 238 23.75 -4.36 -1.97
C VAL A 238 24.99 -5.22 -2.20
N ASP A 239 24.98 -6.46 -1.71
CA ASP A 239 26.05 -7.41 -1.99
C ASP A 239 25.90 -7.94 -3.43
N PRO A 240 26.82 -7.61 -4.35
CA PRO A 240 26.72 -8.01 -5.75
C PRO A 240 26.85 -9.54 -5.93
N LYS A 241 27.37 -10.25 -4.92
CA LYS A 241 27.58 -11.71 -4.94
C LYS A 241 26.48 -12.48 -4.21
N SER A 242 25.43 -11.82 -3.74
CA SER A 242 24.36 -12.49 -3.01
C SER A 242 23.57 -13.42 -3.94
N ASP A 243 23.39 -14.67 -3.51
CA ASP A 243 22.48 -15.64 -4.18
C ASP A 243 21.01 -15.18 -4.17
N LYS A 244 20.66 -14.20 -3.33
CA LYS A 244 19.34 -13.53 -3.26
C LYS A 244 19.51 -12.03 -3.47
N HIS A 245 19.99 -11.67 -4.64
CA HIS A 245 20.26 -10.28 -4.96
C HIS A 245 18.93 -9.48 -5.01
N PRO A 246 18.78 -8.36 -4.27
CA PRO A 246 17.53 -7.60 -4.20
C PRO A 246 17.00 -7.13 -5.56
N ALA A 247 17.90 -6.88 -6.52
CA ALA A 247 17.52 -6.47 -7.87
C ALA A 247 16.86 -7.60 -8.70
N ASP A 248 16.99 -8.85 -8.26
CA ASP A 248 16.36 -10.00 -8.91
C ASP A 248 14.90 -10.20 -8.45
N GLU A 249 14.50 -9.50 -7.38
CA GLU A 249 13.11 -9.50 -6.91
C GLU A 249 12.23 -8.65 -7.85
N PRO A 250 11.14 -9.19 -8.40
CA PRO A 250 10.28 -8.47 -9.34
C PRO A 250 9.79 -7.14 -8.78
N GLY A 251 9.87 -6.09 -9.59
CA GLY A 251 9.48 -4.73 -9.20
C GLY A 251 10.55 -3.95 -8.42
N PHE A 252 11.81 -4.39 -8.42
CA PHE A 252 12.94 -3.56 -7.96
C PHE A 252 13.24 -2.44 -8.97
N TRP A 253 13.28 -1.19 -8.52
CA TRP A 253 13.60 -0.02 -9.36
C TRP A 253 14.09 1.17 -8.53
N ALA A 254 14.67 2.17 -9.20
CA ALA A 254 15.35 3.29 -8.54
C ALA A 254 14.47 4.03 -7.51
N GLY A 255 13.18 4.25 -7.81
CA GLY A 255 12.23 4.90 -6.89
C GLY A 255 12.05 4.16 -5.57
N LEU A 256 12.09 2.83 -5.58
CA LEU A 256 12.04 2.02 -4.36
C LEU A 256 13.33 2.21 -3.53
N VAL A 257 14.49 2.19 -4.20
CA VAL A 257 15.80 2.26 -3.54
C VAL A 257 16.01 3.61 -2.87
N ILE A 258 15.68 4.73 -3.53
CA ILE A 258 15.88 6.07 -2.94
C ILE A 258 15.05 6.26 -1.66
N PHE A 259 13.82 5.73 -1.59
CA PHE A 259 13.02 5.78 -0.36
C PHE A 259 13.54 4.84 0.73
N HIS A 260 14.00 3.65 0.34
CA HIS A 260 14.64 2.72 1.28
C HIS A 260 15.87 3.40 1.92
N SER A 261 16.76 3.96 1.10
CA SER A 261 17.94 4.69 1.55
C SER A 261 17.62 5.92 2.41
N LEU A 262 16.63 6.72 2.01
CA LEU A 262 16.18 7.89 2.79
C LEU A 262 15.74 7.48 4.21
N PHE A 263 14.94 6.42 4.32
CA PHE A 263 14.40 6.02 5.63
C PHE A 263 15.36 5.17 6.47
N CYS A 264 16.39 4.57 5.87
CA CYS A 264 17.54 4.05 6.61
C CYS A 264 18.37 5.19 7.23
N GLN A 265 18.63 6.26 6.47
CA GLN A 265 19.28 7.46 7.00
C GLN A 265 18.43 8.14 8.09
N GLU A 266 17.11 8.19 7.91
CA GLU A 266 16.18 8.72 8.90
C GLU A 266 16.23 7.93 10.22
N HIS A 267 16.22 6.59 10.14
CA HIS A 267 16.40 5.75 11.31
C HIS A 267 17.73 6.04 12.03
N ASN A 268 18.83 6.16 11.28
CA ASN A 268 20.14 6.45 11.86
C ASN A 268 20.21 7.83 12.53
N ALA A 269 19.55 8.84 11.95
CA ALA A 269 19.43 10.16 12.57
C ALA A 269 18.59 10.14 13.86
N ILE A 270 17.55 9.30 13.92
CA ILE A 270 16.78 9.06 15.15
C ILE A 270 17.68 8.39 16.20
N CYS A 271 18.46 7.37 15.83
CA CYS A 271 19.40 6.72 16.74
C CYS A 271 20.40 7.73 17.34
N ASP A 272 20.96 8.62 16.51
CA ASP A 272 21.87 9.68 16.97
C ASP A 272 21.19 10.64 17.96
N ARG A 273 19.94 11.03 17.67
CA ARG A 273 19.15 11.88 18.57
C ARG A 273 18.89 11.21 19.91
N LEU A 274 18.52 9.93 19.90
CA LEU A 274 18.24 9.14 21.11
C LEU A 274 19.51 8.86 21.91
N LYS A 275 20.64 8.56 21.25
CA LYS A 275 21.93 8.34 21.91
C LYS A 275 22.41 9.59 22.64
N ALA A 276 22.18 10.77 22.06
CA ALA A 276 22.55 12.04 22.67
C ALA A 276 21.80 12.32 23.99
N THR A 277 20.55 11.85 24.14
CA THR A 277 19.75 12.03 25.37
C THR A 277 19.81 10.82 26.30
N HIS A 278 20.08 9.63 25.77
CA HIS A 278 20.18 8.37 26.50
C HIS A 278 21.53 7.70 26.22
N PRO A 279 22.66 8.25 26.71
CA PRO A 279 24.00 7.74 26.41
C PRO A 279 24.22 6.29 26.88
N ASP A 280 23.49 5.85 27.90
CA ASP A 280 23.60 4.50 28.49
C ASP A 280 22.80 3.44 27.73
N TRP A 281 21.98 3.81 26.74
CA TRP A 281 21.23 2.83 25.95
C TRP A 281 22.17 1.98 25.08
N THR A 282 21.90 0.68 25.08
CA THR A 282 22.59 -0.32 24.26
C THR A 282 22.23 -0.19 22.77
N ASP A 283 22.94 -0.92 21.91
CA ASP A 283 22.60 -1.02 20.48
C ASP A 283 21.16 -1.50 20.27
N ASP A 284 20.74 -2.54 20.99
CA ASP A 284 19.37 -3.06 20.94
C ASP A 284 18.34 -2.04 21.42
N ASP A 285 18.66 -1.30 22.48
CA ASP A 285 17.79 -0.27 23.02
C ASP A 285 17.51 0.85 22.03
N LEU A 286 18.57 1.35 21.38
CA LEU A 286 18.48 2.40 20.37
C LEU A 286 17.74 1.91 19.14
N PHE A 287 18.07 0.72 18.64
CA PHE A 287 17.42 0.12 17.48
C PHE A 287 15.91 -0.03 17.70
N ASP A 288 15.51 -0.60 18.84
CA ASP A 288 14.09 -0.85 19.14
C ASP A 288 13.30 0.45 19.20
N ARG A 289 13.84 1.49 19.85
CA ARG A 289 13.17 2.80 19.96
C ARG A 289 13.18 3.55 18.63
N ALA A 290 14.29 3.57 17.91
CA ALA A 290 14.36 4.23 16.61
C ALA A 290 13.46 3.55 15.56
N ARG A 291 13.31 2.22 15.60
CA ARG A 291 12.35 1.49 14.76
C ARG A 291 10.92 1.96 15.05
N LEU A 292 10.51 2.01 16.32
CA LEU A 292 9.18 2.50 16.70
C LEU A 292 8.90 3.91 16.16
N VAL A 293 9.85 4.83 16.36
CA VAL A 293 9.76 6.23 15.94
C VAL A 293 9.67 6.35 14.41
N ASN A 294 10.57 5.69 13.69
CA ASN A 294 10.63 5.77 12.22
C ASN A 294 9.38 5.17 11.58
N THR A 295 8.92 4.02 12.08
CA THR A 295 7.66 3.38 11.64
C THR A 295 6.45 4.28 11.87
N ALA A 296 6.37 4.96 13.01
CA ALA A 296 5.28 5.90 13.28
C ALA A 296 5.34 7.15 12.39
N LEU A 297 6.55 7.62 12.05
CA LEU A 297 6.72 8.70 11.09
C LEU A 297 6.27 8.27 9.68
N LEU A 298 6.65 7.07 9.22
CA LEU A 298 6.16 6.48 7.96
C LEU A 298 4.63 6.43 7.92
N ALA A 299 4.00 5.92 9.00
CA ALA A 299 2.56 5.81 9.11
C ALA A 299 1.86 7.19 9.11
N LYS A 300 2.46 8.18 9.79
CA LYS A 300 1.99 9.57 9.79
C LYS A 300 2.01 10.15 8.39
N ILE A 301 3.18 10.15 7.74
CA ILE A 301 3.39 10.68 6.39
C ILE A 301 2.38 10.06 5.41
N HIS A 302 2.25 8.74 5.42
CA HIS A 302 1.30 8.09 4.53
C HIS A 302 -0.15 8.48 4.81
N THR A 303 -0.53 8.60 6.08
CA THR A 303 -1.91 8.93 6.50
C THR A 303 -2.27 10.37 6.15
N VAL A 304 -1.44 11.35 6.50
CA VAL A 304 -1.80 12.77 6.46
C VAL A 304 -1.18 13.55 5.30
N GLU A 305 -0.24 12.96 4.55
CA GLU A 305 0.35 13.55 3.35
C GLU A 305 0.03 12.72 2.12
N TRP A 306 0.52 11.48 2.00
CA TRP A 306 0.34 10.67 0.79
C TRP A 306 -1.13 10.44 0.45
N THR A 307 -1.92 9.97 1.42
CA THR A 307 -3.36 9.70 1.19
C THR A 307 -4.11 10.98 0.83
N THR A 308 -3.74 12.11 1.41
CA THR A 308 -4.36 13.40 1.08
C THR A 308 -3.92 13.96 -0.28
N ALA A 309 -2.75 13.57 -0.79
CA ALA A 309 -2.29 13.96 -2.11
C ALA A 309 -3.07 13.19 -3.20
N ILE A 310 -3.20 11.87 -3.04
CA ILE A 310 -3.93 11.01 -4.00
C ILE A 310 -5.46 11.14 -3.85
N LEU A 311 -5.95 11.61 -2.70
CA LEU A 311 -7.36 11.90 -2.45
C LEU A 311 -7.57 13.37 -2.07
N GLY A 312 -7.45 14.26 -3.05
CA GLY A 312 -7.61 15.72 -2.96
C GLY A 312 -9.02 16.23 -2.63
N HIS A 313 -9.95 15.38 -2.20
CA HIS A 313 -11.31 15.78 -1.84
C HIS A 313 -11.36 16.48 -0.47
N PRO A 314 -12.08 17.62 -0.30
CA PRO A 314 -12.07 18.40 0.95
C PRO A 314 -12.45 17.59 2.21
N ALA A 315 -13.42 16.68 2.10
CA ALA A 315 -13.79 15.83 3.24
C ALA A 315 -12.67 14.87 3.62
N LEU A 316 -11.82 14.44 2.69
CA LEU A 316 -10.71 13.54 2.97
C LEU A 316 -9.48 14.27 3.49
N GLN A 317 -9.26 15.51 3.07
CA GLN A 317 -8.27 16.40 3.71
C GLN A 317 -8.52 16.53 5.22
N ILE A 318 -9.80 16.63 5.62
CA ILE A 318 -10.20 16.69 7.04
C ILE A 318 -10.18 15.29 7.66
N GLY A 319 -10.81 14.31 7.00
CA GLY A 319 -11.01 12.96 7.53
C GLY A 319 -9.71 12.22 7.81
N MET A 320 -8.72 12.33 6.92
CA MET A 320 -7.42 11.68 7.11
C MET A 320 -6.64 12.29 8.27
N ARG A 321 -6.64 13.63 8.38
CA ARG A 321 -6.06 14.33 9.54
C ARG A 321 -6.80 13.98 10.84
N ALA A 322 -8.12 13.81 10.79
CA ALA A 322 -8.92 13.40 11.93
C ALA A 322 -8.68 11.95 12.34
N ASN A 323 -8.27 11.04 11.44
CA ASN A 323 -7.82 9.71 11.86
C ASN A 323 -6.58 9.77 12.75
N TRP A 324 -5.67 10.73 12.49
CA TRP A 324 -4.46 10.90 13.31
C TRP A 324 -4.72 11.71 14.59
N TRP A 325 -5.23 12.94 14.47
CA TRP A 325 -5.37 13.89 15.59
C TRP A 325 -6.82 14.07 16.10
N GLY A 326 -7.79 13.44 15.46
CA GLY A 326 -9.21 13.69 15.73
C GLY A 326 -9.70 15.04 15.21
N MET A 327 -10.98 15.30 15.41
CA MET A 327 -11.59 16.60 15.08
C MET A 327 -11.08 17.75 15.97
N ALA A 328 -10.45 17.43 17.11
CA ALA A 328 -9.70 18.40 17.92
C ALA A 328 -8.54 19.05 17.14
N GLY A 329 -7.96 18.31 16.20
CA GLY A 329 -6.89 18.76 15.34
C GLY A 329 -5.53 18.80 16.02
N GLU A 330 -4.51 18.95 15.18
CA GLU A 330 -3.10 18.86 15.55
C GLU A 330 -2.68 19.88 16.61
N ARG A 331 -3.08 21.15 16.48
CA ARG A 331 -2.69 22.21 17.43
C ARG A 331 -3.13 21.90 18.86
N LEU A 332 -4.36 21.43 19.02
CA LEU A 332 -4.93 21.13 20.33
C LEU A 332 -4.34 19.82 20.87
N SER A 333 -4.15 18.82 20.01
CA SER A 333 -3.47 17.57 20.35
C SER A 333 -2.02 17.79 20.79
N ARG A 334 -1.27 18.69 20.15
CA ARG A 334 0.11 19.04 20.55
C ARG A 334 0.14 19.75 21.90
N ARG A 335 -0.85 20.59 22.20
CA ARG A 335 -0.86 21.41 23.43
C ARG A 335 -1.34 20.64 24.66
N PHE A 336 -2.33 19.77 24.50
CA PHE A 336 -3.04 19.14 25.62
C PHE A 336 -3.04 17.60 25.56
N GLY A 337 -2.37 17.01 24.57
CA GLY A 337 -2.42 15.58 24.32
C GLY A 337 -3.83 15.12 23.93
N ARG A 338 -4.13 13.85 24.27
CA ARG A 338 -5.41 13.21 23.97
C ARG A 338 -6.52 13.74 24.89
N LEU A 339 -7.53 14.41 24.31
CA LEU A 339 -8.62 15.06 25.07
C LEU A 339 -9.73 14.11 25.54
N SER A 340 -9.91 12.97 24.87
CA SER A 340 -10.97 12.01 25.22
C SER A 340 -10.64 10.60 24.73
N LYS A 341 -11.39 9.59 25.21
CA LYS A 341 -11.31 8.22 24.68
C LYS A 341 -11.88 8.08 23.26
N SER A 342 -12.65 9.06 22.76
CA SER A 342 -13.32 8.99 21.46
C SER A 342 -12.33 9.15 20.29
N GLU A 343 -12.33 8.18 19.36
CA GLU A 343 -11.56 8.27 18.11
C GLU A 343 -11.96 9.48 17.25
N VAL A 344 -13.23 9.92 17.33
CA VAL A 344 -13.72 11.06 16.54
C VAL A 344 -13.14 12.38 17.07
N VAL A 345 -13.04 12.51 18.39
CA VAL A 345 -12.58 13.76 19.02
C VAL A 345 -11.06 13.84 19.01
N SER A 346 -10.37 12.75 19.35
CA SER A 346 -8.92 12.78 19.62
C SER A 346 -8.10 11.88 18.69
N GLY A 347 -8.71 11.29 17.66
CA GLY A 347 -8.01 10.45 16.69
C GLY A 347 -7.85 9.02 17.16
N ILE A 348 -7.34 8.17 16.27
CA ILE A 348 -7.02 6.76 16.55
C ILE A 348 -5.74 6.67 17.37
N VAL A 349 -4.74 7.49 17.03
CA VAL A 349 -3.41 7.43 17.63
C VAL A 349 -3.45 7.76 19.12
N GLY A 350 -2.76 6.97 19.93
CA GLY A 350 -2.81 7.04 21.40
C GLY A 350 -4.14 6.61 22.03
N GLY A 351 -5.07 6.05 21.23
CA GLY A 351 -6.34 5.50 21.69
C GLY A 351 -6.22 4.07 22.23
N PRO A 352 -7.35 3.40 22.53
CA PRO A 352 -7.35 1.97 22.83
C PRO A 352 -7.22 1.12 21.56
N VAL A 353 -6.52 -0.03 21.68
CA VAL A 353 -6.52 -1.08 20.64
C VAL A 353 -7.95 -1.54 20.37
N ASN A 354 -8.30 -1.74 19.09
CA ASN A 354 -9.59 -2.29 18.70
C ASN A 354 -9.51 -3.06 17.37
N HIS A 355 -9.62 -4.39 17.46
CA HIS A 355 -9.68 -5.28 16.30
C HIS A 355 -11.10 -5.47 15.75
N PHE A 356 -12.13 -4.84 16.34
CA PHE A 356 -13.52 -4.95 15.91
C PHE A 356 -14.04 -6.41 15.87
N ASN A 357 -13.67 -7.21 16.87
CA ASN A 357 -14.05 -8.63 17.07
C ASN A 357 -13.52 -9.62 16.01
N VAL A 358 -12.59 -9.21 15.17
CA VAL A 358 -11.94 -10.06 14.17
C VAL A 358 -10.44 -9.89 14.34
N PRO A 359 -9.63 -10.96 14.39
CA PRO A 359 -8.17 -10.83 14.40
C PRO A 359 -7.65 -9.87 13.32
N TYR A 360 -6.57 -9.16 13.62
CA TYR A 360 -5.99 -8.25 12.64
C TYR A 360 -5.21 -9.02 11.57
N SER A 361 -5.55 -8.74 10.33
CA SER A 361 -4.80 -9.08 9.12
C SER A 361 -5.14 -8.03 8.06
N LEU A 362 -4.25 -7.90 7.07
CA LEU A 362 -4.61 -7.37 5.77
C LEU A 362 -5.37 -8.45 4.99
N THR A 363 -6.03 -8.05 3.92
CA THR A 363 -7.01 -8.88 3.22
C THR A 363 -6.70 -9.02 1.75
N GLU A 364 -7.26 -10.06 1.11
CA GLU A 364 -7.10 -10.24 -0.33
C GLU A 364 -7.73 -9.10 -1.14
N GLU A 365 -8.83 -8.55 -0.66
CA GLU A 365 -9.45 -7.37 -1.29
C GLU A 365 -8.55 -6.13 -1.13
N PHE A 366 -7.81 -6.02 -0.03
CA PHE A 366 -6.79 -4.97 0.14
C PHE A 366 -5.64 -5.12 -0.87
N VAL A 367 -5.17 -6.34 -1.13
CA VAL A 367 -4.19 -6.61 -2.18
C VAL A 367 -4.73 -6.18 -3.55
N ALA A 368 -5.96 -6.56 -3.87
CA ALA A 368 -6.56 -6.29 -5.17
C ALA A 368 -6.74 -4.78 -5.46
N VAL A 369 -7.16 -3.98 -4.47
CA VAL A 369 -7.39 -2.53 -4.68
C VAL A 369 -6.11 -1.70 -4.74
N TYR A 370 -4.96 -2.25 -4.33
CA TYR A 370 -3.65 -1.58 -4.37
C TYR A 370 -2.85 -1.89 -5.65
N ARG A 371 -3.41 -2.67 -6.59
CA ARG A 371 -2.83 -2.86 -7.92
C ARG A 371 -3.00 -1.56 -8.72
N MET A 372 -2.02 -0.66 -8.60
CA MET A 372 -2.02 0.68 -9.20
C MET A 372 -0.81 0.91 -10.12
N HIS A 373 -0.43 -0.13 -10.87
CA HIS A 373 0.69 -0.09 -11.83
C HIS A 373 0.65 1.05 -12.87
N PRO A 374 -0.52 1.56 -13.32
CA PRO A 374 -0.58 2.77 -14.17
C PRO A 374 0.13 4.00 -13.60
N LEU A 375 0.37 4.07 -12.28
CA LEU A 375 1.13 5.17 -11.68
C LEU A 375 2.57 5.27 -12.22
N ILE A 376 3.13 4.20 -12.77
CA ILE A 376 4.51 4.18 -13.27
C ILE A 376 4.58 4.78 -14.70
N PRO A 377 5.39 5.82 -14.94
CA PRO A 377 5.69 6.32 -16.30
C PRO A 377 6.51 5.32 -17.12
N ASP A 378 6.45 5.42 -18.46
CA ASP A 378 7.34 4.64 -19.34
C ASP A 378 8.73 5.26 -19.46
N ASP A 379 8.81 6.60 -19.41
CA ASP A 379 10.03 7.37 -19.65
C ASP A 379 10.29 8.38 -18.53
N TYR A 380 11.56 8.63 -18.26
CA TYR A 380 12.05 9.44 -17.16
C TYR A 380 13.11 10.42 -17.66
N ALA A 381 12.85 11.71 -17.49
CA ALA A 381 13.82 12.77 -17.72
C ALA A 381 14.50 13.14 -16.40
N ILE A 382 15.79 12.84 -16.27
CA ILE A 382 16.58 13.05 -15.06
C ILE A 382 17.25 14.42 -15.15
N HIS A 383 17.03 15.26 -14.15
CA HIS A 383 17.51 16.64 -14.10
C HIS A 383 18.36 16.89 -12.86
N SER A 384 19.32 17.82 -12.95
CA SER A 384 20.06 18.26 -11.78
C SER A 384 19.18 19.09 -10.84
N SER A 385 19.19 18.76 -9.56
CA SER A 385 18.45 19.43 -8.49
C SER A 385 18.90 20.89 -8.28
N GLY A 386 20.18 21.18 -8.55
CA GLY A 386 20.77 22.51 -8.35
C GLY A 386 20.50 23.52 -9.47
N LYS A 387 20.40 23.07 -10.73
CA LYS A 387 20.24 23.96 -11.90
C LYS A 387 19.02 23.67 -12.76
N GLY A 388 18.38 22.51 -12.59
CA GLY A 388 17.28 22.07 -13.43
C GLY A 388 17.69 21.65 -14.85
N GLU A 389 18.99 21.41 -15.09
CA GLU A 389 19.51 20.95 -16.38
C GLU A 389 19.20 19.47 -16.59
N LEU A 390 18.77 19.07 -17.80
CA LEU A 390 18.60 17.66 -18.17
C LEU A 390 19.97 16.97 -18.17
N LEU A 391 20.09 15.89 -17.41
CA LEU A 391 21.28 15.05 -17.31
C LEU A 391 21.20 13.89 -18.31
N GLU A 392 20.10 13.14 -18.26
CA GLU A 392 19.85 12.00 -19.15
C GLU A 392 18.37 11.60 -19.19
N GLU A 393 18.00 10.85 -20.22
CA GLU A 393 16.68 10.23 -20.36
C GLU A 393 16.81 8.70 -20.25
N ARG A 394 15.88 8.07 -19.55
CA ARG A 394 15.83 6.62 -19.35
C ARG A 394 14.41 6.11 -19.51
N THR A 395 14.27 4.90 -20.02
CA THR A 395 13.00 4.16 -19.93
C THR A 395 12.84 3.55 -18.54
N PHE A 396 11.64 3.10 -18.18
CA PHE A 396 11.40 2.38 -16.93
C PHE A 396 12.32 1.15 -16.78
N SER A 397 12.50 0.38 -17.86
CA SER A 397 13.43 -0.75 -17.89
C SER A 397 14.90 -0.31 -17.70
N GLY A 398 15.24 0.92 -18.05
CA GLY A 398 16.55 1.53 -17.82
C GLY A 398 16.81 1.95 -16.37
N ILE A 399 15.77 1.99 -15.52
CA ILE A 399 15.87 2.37 -14.10
C ILE A 399 15.36 1.26 -13.16
N SER A 400 15.20 0.05 -13.68
CA SER A 400 14.67 -1.13 -12.98
C SER A 400 15.69 -2.27 -12.93
N GLY A 401 15.46 -3.25 -12.05
CA GLY A 401 16.35 -4.40 -11.88
C GLY A 401 17.79 -3.97 -11.59
N ARG A 402 18.76 -4.67 -12.17
CA ARG A 402 20.19 -4.36 -11.95
C ARG A 402 20.59 -2.98 -12.50
N LYS A 403 19.93 -2.50 -13.56
CA LYS A 403 20.18 -1.17 -14.16
C LYS A 403 19.81 -0.03 -13.20
N ALA A 404 18.90 -0.25 -12.26
CA ALA A 404 18.61 0.71 -11.20
C ALA A 404 19.85 0.98 -10.33
N LEU A 405 20.66 -0.05 -10.05
CA LEU A 405 21.86 0.10 -9.24
C LEU A 405 22.97 0.83 -10.02
N GLU A 406 23.10 0.55 -11.32
CA GLU A 406 24.01 1.27 -12.21
C GLU A 406 23.68 2.77 -12.25
N LEU A 407 22.39 3.10 -12.38
CA LEU A 407 21.92 4.49 -12.35
C LEU A 407 22.27 5.19 -11.04
N LEU A 408 22.05 4.53 -9.90
CA LEU A 408 22.28 5.09 -8.57
C LEU A 408 23.77 5.32 -8.27
N GLN A 409 24.67 4.66 -9.00
CA GLN A 409 26.12 4.92 -8.94
C GLN A 409 26.53 6.15 -9.76
N SER A 410 25.77 6.51 -10.79
CA SER A 410 26.11 7.62 -11.70
C SER A 410 25.32 8.90 -11.45
N ILE A 411 24.13 8.81 -10.86
CA ILE A 411 23.22 9.93 -10.61
C ILE A 411 23.05 10.12 -9.09
N ALA A 412 23.16 11.36 -8.65
CA ALA A 412 22.96 11.71 -7.25
C ALA A 412 21.51 11.49 -6.81
N ILE A 413 21.31 11.04 -5.57
CA ILE A 413 19.97 10.69 -5.06
C ILE A 413 19.04 11.91 -5.03
N ASP A 414 19.57 13.10 -4.73
CA ASP A 414 18.81 14.36 -4.76
C ASP A 414 18.37 14.75 -6.18
N ASP A 415 19.16 14.47 -7.21
CA ASP A 415 18.74 14.63 -8.61
C ASP A 415 17.58 13.69 -8.97
N LEU A 416 17.58 12.45 -8.47
CA LEU A 416 16.45 11.52 -8.65
C LEU A 416 15.20 11.99 -7.89
N PHE A 417 15.33 12.40 -6.63
CA PHE A 417 14.21 12.97 -5.87
C PHE A 417 13.63 14.20 -6.56
N TYR A 418 14.48 15.10 -7.05
CA TYR A 418 14.06 16.28 -7.79
C TYR A 418 13.32 15.92 -9.07
N SER A 419 13.91 15.04 -9.89
CA SER A 419 13.35 14.60 -11.17
C SER A 419 11.98 13.95 -10.99
N PHE A 420 11.86 13.06 -10.01
CA PHE A 420 10.57 12.42 -9.69
C PHE A 420 9.60 13.38 -9.02
N GLY A 421 10.09 14.42 -8.34
CA GLY A 421 9.31 15.46 -7.69
C GLY A 421 8.65 16.44 -8.67
N ILE A 422 9.28 16.71 -9.83
CA ILE A 422 8.75 17.59 -10.88
C ILE A 422 7.95 16.84 -11.97
N ALA A 423 8.13 15.52 -12.10
CA ALA A 423 7.41 14.69 -13.05
C ALA A 423 6.08 14.16 -12.48
N HIS A 424 5.11 13.87 -13.35
CA HIS A 424 3.82 13.29 -12.97
C HIS A 424 3.80 11.76 -13.13
N PRO A 425 3.15 11.01 -12.20
CA PRO A 425 2.86 9.60 -12.42
C PRO A 425 1.69 9.46 -13.41
N GLY A 426 1.43 8.25 -13.89
CA GLY A 426 0.24 7.99 -14.71
C GLY A 426 -1.04 7.93 -13.88
N ALA A 427 -2.19 8.28 -14.47
CA ALA A 427 -3.51 8.12 -13.86
C ALA A 427 -3.92 6.64 -13.81
N VAL A 428 -4.60 6.23 -12.74
CA VAL A 428 -5.10 4.85 -12.56
C VAL A 428 -6.42 4.67 -13.32
N VAL A 429 -6.31 4.53 -14.65
CA VAL A 429 -7.43 4.41 -15.58
C VAL A 429 -7.16 3.35 -16.65
N LEU A 430 -8.18 2.98 -17.43
CA LEU A 430 -8.01 2.13 -18.61
C LEU A 430 -7.07 2.81 -19.62
N HIS A 431 -6.46 2.00 -20.49
CA HIS A 431 -5.54 2.47 -21.55
C HIS A 431 -4.35 3.28 -21.02
N ASN A 432 -3.90 2.98 -19.80
CA ASN A 432 -2.78 3.69 -19.17
C ASN A 432 -1.84 2.78 -18.37
N PHE A 433 -1.88 1.46 -18.60
CA PHE A 433 -0.94 0.50 -18.01
C PHE A 433 0.38 0.48 -18.81
N PRO A 434 1.57 0.58 -18.16
CA PRO A 434 2.84 0.71 -18.88
C PRO A 434 3.12 -0.47 -19.81
N LYS A 435 3.48 -0.20 -21.07
CA LYS A 435 3.79 -1.24 -22.07
C LYS A 435 4.96 -2.11 -21.63
N SER A 436 5.96 -1.49 -21.00
CA SER A 436 7.13 -2.17 -20.43
C SER A 436 6.75 -3.22 -19.37
N MET A 437 5.61 -3.08 -18.68
CA MET A 437 5.13 -4.05 -17.69
C MET A 437 4.25 -5.14 -18.28
N GLN A 438 3.76 -4.98 -19.51
CA GLN A 438 3.06 -6.04 -20.25
C GLN A 438 4.04 -7.00 -20.94
N PHE A 439 5.32 -6.63 -21.02
CA PHE A 439 6.45 -7.46 -21.47
C PHE A 439 7.61 -7.32 -20.47
N LEU A 440 7.31 -7.56 -19.19
CA LEU A 440 8.30 -7.42 -18.13
C LEU A 440 9.27 -8.60 -18.18
N GLU A 441 10.49 -8.34 -18.64
CA GLU A 441 11.61 -9.29 -18.53
C GLU A 441 12.14 -9.28 -17.11
N ARG A 442 12.09 -10.45 -16.46
CA ARG A 442 12.66 -10.66 -15.12
C ARG A 442 14.10 -11.15 -15.24
N GLU A 443 14.89 -10.92 -14.19
CA GLU A 443 16.29 -11.36 -14.10
C GLU A 443 16.43 -12.91 -14.17
N ASP A 444 15.37 -13.66 -13.83
CA ASP A 444 15.32 -15.13 -13.98
C ASP A 444 14.95 -15.61 -15.40
N GLY A 445 14.86 -14.69 -16.37
CA GLY A 445 14.55 -14.98 -17.78
C GLY A 445 13.06 -15.20 -18.06
N ILE A 446 12.20 -15.12 -17.04
CA ILE A 446 10.75 -15.22 -17.23
C ILE A 446 10.22 -13.89 -17.74
N VAL A 447 9.52 -13.91 -18.87
CA VAL A 447 8.76 -12.75 -19.37
C VAL A 447 7.35 -12.79 -18.80
N GLN A 448 6.88 -11.65 -18.27
CA GLN A 448 5.58 -11.56 -17.62
C GLN A 448 4.73 -10.42 -18.20
N ASP A 449 3.48 -10.74 -18.55
CA ASP A 449 2.42 -9.74 -18.71
C ASP A 449 1.82 -9.48 -17.34
N LEU A 450 2.22 -8.36 -16.71
CA LEU A 450 1.80 -8.04 -15.35
C LEU A 450 0.30 -7.70 -15.27
N ALA A 451 -0.27 -7.07 -16.30
CA ALA A 451 -1.70 -6.76 -16.34
C ALA A 451 -2.53 -8.05 -16.43
N ALA A 452 -2.17 -8.97 -17.33
CA ALA A 452 -2.83 -10.27 -17.43
C ALA A 452 -2.64 -11.10 -16.15
N THR A 453 -1.45 -11.04 -15.54
CA THR A 453 -1.17 -11.71 -14.26
C THR A 453 -2.07 -11.18 -13.15
N ASP A 454 -2.21 -9.87 -13.02
CA ASP A 454 -2.98 -9.20 -11.95
C ASP A 454 -4.47 -9.53 -12.00
N ILE A 455 -5.04 -9.55 -13.21
CA ILE A 455 -6.41 -9.98 -13.47
C ILE A 455 -6.58 -11.43 -13.01
N LEU A 456 -5.70 -12.32 -13.47
CA LEU A 456 -5.77 -13.74 -13.15
C LEU A 456 -5.54 -14.01 -11.65
N ARG A 457 -4.64 -13.26 -10.99
CA ARG A 457 -4.44 -13.37 -9.54
C ARG A 457 -5.72 -13.03 -8.79
N SER A 458 -6.40 -11.95 -9.15
CA SER A 458 -7.64 -11.57 -8.47
C SER A 458 -8.72 -12.66 -8.58
N ARG A 459 -8.83 -13.28 -9.77
CA ARG A 459 -9.74 -14.43 -9.99
C ARG A 459 -9.32 -15.66 -9.18
N GLU A 460 -8.03 -16.00 -9.18
CA GLU A 460 -7.52 -17.19 -8.49
C GLU A 460 -7.60 -17.06 -6.96
N LEU A 461 -7.34 -15.87 -6.43
CA LEU A 461 -7.48 -15.54 -5.01
C LEU A 461 -8.96 -15.53 -4.58
N GLY A 462 -9.92 -15.72 -5.49
CA GLY A 462 -11.35 -15.68 -5.18
C GLY A 462 -11.83 -14.30 -4.76
N VAL A 463 -11.20 -13.22 -5.25
CA VAL A 463 -11.71 -11.87 -5.04
C VAL A 463 -12.92 -11.65 -5.95
N PRO A 464 -14.08 -11.20 -5.45
CA PRO A 464 -15.26 -11.00 -6.28
C PRO A 464 -15.02 -10.03 -7.44
N ARG A 465 -15.67 -10.30 -8.58
CA ARG A 465 -15.71 -9.38 -9.74
C ARG A 465 -16.40 -8.06 -9.40
N TYR A 466 -16.23 -7.05 -10.24
CA TYR A 466 -16.52 -5.65 -9.92
C TYR A 466 -17.91 -5.42 -9.31
N ASN A 467 -18.98 -5.90 -9.96
CA ASN A 467 -20.34 -5.65 -9.49
C ASN A 467 -20.66 -6.38 -8.18
N GLN A 468 -20.22 -7.64 -8.05
CA GLN A 468 -20.39 -8.39 -6.81
C GLN A 468 -19.59 -7.78 -5.66
N PHE A 469 -18.36 -7.33 -5.93
CA PHE A 469 -17.53 -6.60 -4.98
C PHE A 469 -18.24 -5.33 -4.47
N ARG A 470 -18.85 -4.54 -5.37
CA ARG A 470 -19.66 -3.37 -4.99
C ARG A 470 -20.83 -3.74 -4.09
N ARG A 471 -21.60 -4.78 -4.42
CA ARG A 471 -22.73 -5.25 -3.57
C ARG A 471 -22.25 -5.61 -2.17
N LEU A 472 -21.16 -6.36 -2.08
CA LEU A 472 -20.60 -6.84 -0.81
C LEU A 472 -20.01 -5.70 0.05
N LEU A 473 -19.50 -4.63 -0.57
CA LEU A 473 -19.07 -3.40 0.11
C LEU A 473 -20.20 -2.36 0.29
N HIS A 474 -21.44 -2.76 0.04
CA HIS A 474 -22.63 -1.93 0.21
C HIS A 474 -22.68 -0.68 -0.67
N LEU A 475 -22.03 -0.73 -1.84
CA LEU A 475 -22.21 0.22 -2.94
C LEU A 475 -23.43 -0.18 -3.78
N LYS A 476 -23.95 0.77 -4.57
CA LYS A 476 -24.90 0.45 -5.63
C LYS A 476 -24.14 -0.25 -6.78
N PRO A 477 -24.50 -1.48 -7.20
CA PRO A 477 -23.94 -2.06 -8.43
C PRO A 477 -24.31 -1.18 -9.64
N VAL A 478 -23.50 -1.24 -10.70
CA VAL A 478 -23.82 -0.58 -11.97
C VAL A 478 -24.69 -1.49 -12.83
N GLU A 479 -25.69 -0.94 -13.51
CA GLU A 479 -26.65 -1.70 -14.31
C GLU A 479 -26.20 -1.86 -15.78
N SER A 480 -25.30 -0.99 -16.25
CA SER A 480 -24.70 -1.06 -17.58
C SER A 480 -23.31 -0.43 -17.61
N PHE A 481 -22.58 -0.62 -18.72
CA PHE A 481 -21.27 0.01 -18.93
C PHE A 481 -21.36 1.55 -19.01
N GLU A 482 -22.49 2.10 -19.48
CA GLU A 482 -22.73 3.55 -19.50
C GLU A 482 -22.90 4.15 -18.10
N GLU A 483 -23.34 3.39 -17.10
CA GLU A 483 -23.38 3.86 -15.72
C GLU A 483 -21.97 3.86 -15.09
N LEU A 484 -21.05 3.04 -15.61
CA LEU A 484 -19.68 2.91 -15.11
C LEU A 484 -18.79 4.08 -15.55
N THR A 485 -18.86 4.46 -16.82
CA THR A 485 -17.94 5.44 -17.43
C THR A 485 -18.64 6.32 -18.47
N ASP A 486 -18.24 7.59 -18.52
CA ASP A 486 -18.75 8.55 -19.51
C ASP A 486 -18.00 8.44 -20.86
N ASN A 487 -16.98 7.57 -20.96
CA ASN A 487 -16.20 7.38 -22.18
C ASN A 487 -16.88 6.36 -23.14
N PRO A 488 -17.44 6.80 -24.29
CA PRO A 488 -18.19 5.91 -25.18
C PRO A 488 -17.31 4.85 -25.86
N GLN A 489 -16.01 5.12 -26.06
CA GLN A 489 -15.08 4.13 -26.61
C GLN A 489 -14.88 2.98 -25.61
N TRP A 490 -14.63 3.31 -24.34
CA TRP A 490 -14.45 2.29 -23.30
C TRP A 490 -15.71 1.47 -23.10
N VAL A 491 -16.91 2.08 -23.19
CA VAL A 491 -18.19 1.36 -23.14
C VAL A 491 -18.26 0.26 -24.21
N GLU A 492 -17.88 0.58 -25.44
CA GLU A 492 -17.92 -0.39 -26.55
C GLU A 492 -16.86 -1.49 -26.42
N GLU A 493 -15.64 -1.13 -26.03
CA GLU A 493 -14.58 -2.10 -25.78
C GLU A 493 -14.92 -3.04 -24.62
N LEU A 494 -15.42 -2.51 -23.51
CA LEU A 494 -15.88 -3.31 -22.36
C LEU A 494 -17.04 -4.23 -22.75
N ARG A 495 -18.02 -3.72 -23.49
CA ARG A 495 -19.13 -4.54 -24.01
C ARG A 495 -18.63 -5.68 -24.86
N ARG A 496 -17.67 -5.44 -25.74
CA ARG A 496 -17.10 -6.48 -26.61
C ARG A 496 -16.27 -7.50 -25.82
N VAL A 497 -15.39 -7.07 -24.92
CA VAL A 497 -14.50 -7.95 -24.16
C VAL A 497 -15.25 -8.82 -23.15
N TYR A 498 -16.34 -8.31 -22.58
CA TYR A 498 -17.15 -9.00 -21.57
C TYR A 498 -18.47 -9.55 -22.11
N ASP A 499 -18.61 -9.71 -23.43
CA ASP A 499 -19.80 -10.27 -24.09
C ASP A 499 -21.11 -9.55 -23.70
N GLY A 500 -21.03 -8.25 -23.39
CA GLY A 500 -22.14 -7.43 -22.94
C GLY A 500 -22.60 -7.68 -21.50
N ASP A 501 -21.96 -8.60 -20.76
CA ASP A 501 -22.33 -8.94 -19.39
C ASP A 501 -21.49 -8.17 -18.36
N ILE A 502 -22.13 -7.20 -17.71
CA ILE A 502 -21.54 -6.37 -16.66
C ILE A 502 -21.13 -7.18 -15.41
N GLU A 503 -21.71 -8.36 -15.18
CA GLU A 503 -21.33 -9.22 -14.05
C GLU A 503 -20.01 -9.96 -14.28
N LEU A 504 -19.58 -10.08 -15.54
CA LEU A 504 -18.27 -10.63 -15.90
C LEU A 504 -17.14 -9.61 -15.74
N LEU A 505 -17.41 -8.34 -15.49
CA LEU A 505 -16.40 -7.30 -15.39
C LEU A 505 -15.41 -7.56 -14.24
N ASP A 506 -14.13 -7.79 -14.54
CA ASP A 506 -13.11 -7.98 -13.50
C ASP A 506 -12.95 -6.73 -12.63
N LEU A 507 -12.66 -6.94 -11.34
CA LEU A 507 -12.57 -5.87 -10.35
C LEU A 507 -11.59 -4.76 -10.77
N MET A 508 -10.37 -5.13 -11.16
CA MET A 508 -9.33 -4.18 -11.59
C MET A 508 -9.80 -3.32 -12.77
N VAL A 509 -10.43 -3.94 -13.77
CA VAL A 509 -10.92 -3.26 -14.98
C VAL A 509 -12.04 -2.29 -14.62
N GLY A 510 -13.00 -2.72 -13.81
CA GLY A 510 -14.07 -1.84 -13.35
C GLY A 510 -13.58 -0.67 -12.51
N MET A 511 -12.57 -0.88 -11.64
CA MET A 511 -11.96 0.21 -10.87
C MET A 511 -11.22 1.23 -11.74
N TYR A 512 -10.67 0.81 -12.87
CA TYR A 512 -9.96 1.68 -13.81
C TYR A 512 -10.90 2.41 -14.77
N ALA A 513 -12.05 1.81 -15.08
CA ALA A 513 -13.08 2.41 -15.92
C ALA A 513 -13.97 3.41 -15.16
N GLU A 514 -14.15 3.20 -13.85
CA GLU A 514 -15.08 3.98 -13.01
C GLU A 514 -14.79 5.48 -13.06
N ASN A 515 -15.84 6.28 -13.34
CA ASN A 515 -15.76 7.73 -13.24
C ASN A 515 -15.34 8.18 -11.83
N LEU A 516 -14.16 8.80 -11.73
CA LEU A 516 -13.58 9.17 -10.44
C LEU A 516 -14.30 10.38 -9.80
N PRO A 517 -14.55 10.36 -8.48
CA PRO A 517 -14.89 11.57 -7.75
C PRO A 517 -13.84 12.67 -7.96
N LYS A 518 -14.27 13.94 -8.02
CA LYS A 518 -13.33 15.05 -8.21
C LYS A 518 -12.23 15.05 -7.13
N GLY A 519 -10.98 15.01 -7.59
CA GLY A 519 -9.79 14.99 -6.75
C GLY A 519 -9.33 13.59 -6.30
N PHE A 520 -9.97 12.52 -6.76
CA PHE A 520 -9.50 11.16 -6.49
C PHE A 520 -8.49 10.70 -7.55
N GLY A 521 -7.47 9.98 -7.11
CA GLY A 521 -6.52 9.28 -7.98
C GLY A 521 -6.88 7.81 -8.26
N PHE A 522 -7.97 7.29 -7.68
CA PHE A 522 -8.48 5.93 -7.89
C PHE A 522 -9.98 5.84 -7.54
N SER A 523 -10.65 4.75 -7.92
CA SER A 523 -12.11 4.58 -7.78
C SER A 523 -12.69 4.72 -6.36
N ASP A 524 -13.97 5.12 -6.25
CA ASP A 524 -14.69 5.07 -4.98
C ASP A 524 -14.89 3.61 -4.52
N THR A 525 -14.95 2.66 -5.47
CA THR A 525 -14.92 1.22 -5.18
C THR A 525 -13.67 0.81 -4.39
N ALA A 526 -12.48 1.14 -4.88
CA ALA A 526 -11.23 0.90 -4.15
C ALA A 526 -11.26 1.62 -2.79
N PHE A 527 -11.69 2.88 -2.77
CA PHE A 527 -11.76 3.70 -1.56
C PHE A 527 -12.57 3.06 -0.42
N ARG A 528 -13.59 2.24 -0.68
CA ARG A 528 -14.32 1.53 0.40
C ARG A 528 -13.45 0.59 1.22
N ILE A 529 -12.50 -0.08 0.58
CA ILE A 529 -11.50 -0.88 1.31
C ILE A 529 -10.58 0.04 2.12
N PHE A 530 -10.14 1.17 1.57
CA PHE A 530 -9.28 2.12 2.28
C PHE A 530 -9.98 2.71 3.52
N VAL A 531 -11.26 3.07 3.44
CA VAL A 531 -12.05 3.57 4.57
C VAL A 531 -12.00 2.61 5.76
N LEU A 532 -12.07 1.31 5.48
CA LEU A 532 -11.99 0.28 6.50
C LEU A 532 -10.54 0.02 6.94
N MET A 533 -9.71 -0.40 5.99
CA MET A 533 -8.40 -0.99 6.25
C MET A 533 -7.36 0.04 6.67
N ALA A 534 -7.35 1.26 6.11
CA ALA A 534 -6.39 2.29 6.50
C ALA A 534 -6.57 2.69 7.98
N SER A 535 -7.82 2.83 8.44
CA SER A 535 -8.08 3.06 9.86
C SER A 535 -7.73 1.83 10.72
N ARG A 536 -8.01 0.62 10.21
CA ARG A 536 -7.76 -0.64 10.92
C ARG A 536 -6.28 -0.90 11.18
N ARG A 537 -5.37 -0.53 10.25
CA ARG A 537 -3.91 -0.61 10.45
C ARG A 537 -3.45 0.18 11.68
N LEU A 538 -4.06 1.34 11.93
CA LEU A 538 -3.80 2.15 13.12
C LEU A 538 -4.55 1.63 14.36
N ASN A 539 -5.82 1.26 14.21
CA ASN A 539 -6.68 0.85 15.34
C ASN A 539 -6.21 -0.45 16.01
N SER A 540 -5.66 -1.38 15.24
CA SER A 540 -5.31 -2.72 15.72
C SER A 540 -3.91 -2.83 16.30
N ASP A 541 -3.04 -1.88 16.02
CA ASP A 541 -1.63 -1.94 16.42
C ASP A 541 -1.44 -1.26 17.77
N ARG A 542 -0.91 -1.99 18.77
CA ARG A 542 -0.69 -1.42 20.11
C ARG A 542 0.27 -0.25 20.10
N PHE A 543 1.26 -0.27 19.21
CA PHE A 543 2.28 0.77 19.11
C PHE A 543 1.75 2.08 18.50
N PHE A 544 0.60 2.06 17.80
CA PHE A 544 -0.11 3.30 17.44
C PHE A 544 -1.20 3.68 18.45
N THR A 545 -1.51 2.82 19.41
CA THR A 545 -2.64 2.99 20.32
C THR A 545 -2.17 3.00 21.78
N THR A 546 -2.32 1.91 22.52
CA THR A 546 -2.05 1.89 23.97
C THR A 546 -0.60 2.14 24.31
N ASP A 547 0.32 1.78 23.42
CA ASP A 547 1.76 1.85 23.63
C ASP A 547 2.37 3.08 22.91
N PHE A 548 1.55 3.93 22.29
CA PHE A 548 1.98 5.21 21.72
C PHE A 548 2.16 6.25 22.85
N THR A 549 3.18 6.05 23.67
CA THR A 549 3.46 6.83 24.88
C THR A 549 4.96 7.13 25.02
N ALA A 550 5.30 8.15 25.80
CA ALA A 550 6.70 8.54 26.03
C ALA A 550 7.51 7.45 26.76
N GLU A 551 6.85 6.58 27.54
CA GLU A 551 7.51 5.44 28.20
C GLU A 551 8.06 4.44 27.17
N ILE A 552 7.33 4.21 26.08
CA ILE A 552 7.68 3.24 25.04
C ILE A 552 8.53 3.88 23.93
N TYR A 553 8.20 5.12 23.54
CA TYR A 553 8.82 5.81 22.41
C TYR A 553 9.98 6.74 22.80
N SER A 554 10.18 7.03 24.08
CA SER A 554 10.82 8.27 24.59
C SER A 554 10.02 9.54 24.27
N GLN A 555 10.24 10.62 25.01
CA GLN A 555 9.62 11.90 24.70
C GLN A 555 10.19 12.47 23.40
N GLU A 556 11.50 12.35 23.21
CA GLU A 556 12.23 12.77 22.02
C GLU A 556 11.74 12.06 20.76
N GLY A 557 11.42 10.77 20.87
CA GLY A 557 10.82 9.99 19.79
C GLY A 557 9.43 10.48 19.42
N LEU A 558 8.58 10.79 20.40
CA LEU A 558 7.26 11.37 20.15
C LEU A 558 7.36 12.77 19.52
N ASP A 559 8.28 13.59 19.99
CA ASP A 559 8.54 14.93 19.44
C ASP A 559 9.04 14.82 17.99
N TRP A 560 9.93 13.86 17.70
CA TRP A 560 10.40 13.58 16.35
C TRP A 560 9.25 13.23 15.40
N ILE A 561 8.32 12.37 15.82
CA ILE A 561 7.13 12.05 15.01
C ILE A 561 6.26 13.29 14.83
N ALA A 562 6.06 14.10 15.88
CA ALA A 562 5.21 15.27 15.84
C ALA A 562 5.75 16.34 14.87
N ASP A 563 7.05 16.60 14.93
CA ASP A 563 7.67 17.75 14.28
C ASP A 563 8.14 17.52 12.84
N ASN A 564 8.11 16.27 12.37
CA ASN A 564 8.55 15.92 11.03
C ASN A 564 7.41 15.49 10.10
N ASP A 565 7.57 15.85 8.84
CA ASP A 565 6.79 15.49 7.66
C ASP A 565 7.74 15.06 6.52
N MET A 566 7.21 14.64 5.37
CA MET A 566 8.07 14.16 4.27
C MET A 566 9.06 15.24 3.79
N SER A 567 8.64 16.51 3.73
CA SER A 567 9.53 17.60 3.32
C SER A 567 10.69 17.80 4.31
N SER A 568 10.44 17.73 5.62
CA SER A 568 11.48 17.82 6.64
C SER A 568 12.48 16.66 6.57
N VAL A 569 12.00 15.45 6.25
CA VAL A 569 12.86 14.25 6.10
C VAL A 569 13.74 14.42 4.87
N LEU A 570 13.16 14.78 3.72
CA LEU A 570 13.90 15.07 2.50
C LEU A 570 14.96 16.16 2.72
N LEU A 571 14.60 17.29 3.33
CA LEU A 571 15.52 18.41 3.51
C LEU A 571 16.59 18.19 4.58
N ARG A 572 16.40 17.23 5.49
CA ARG A 572 17.42 16.85 6.46
C ARG A 572 18.58 16.12 5.81
N HIS A 573 18.27 15.22 4.87
CA HIS A 573 19.27 14.37 4.22
C HIS A 573 19.72 14.93 2.86
N TYR A 574 18.86 15.68 2.18
CA TYR A 574 19.08 16.24 0.84
C TYR A 574 18.72 17.74 0.80
N PRO A 575 19.49 18.62 1.49
CA PRO A 575 19.19 20.05 1.58
C PRO A 575 19.20 20.79 0.23
N ALA A 576 19.84 20.22 -0.79
CA ALA A 576 19.83 20.74 -2.17
C ALA A 576 18.41 20.84 -2.76
N LEU A 577 17.45 20.05 -2.26
CA LEU A 577 16.05 20.06 -2.70
C LEU A 577 15.25 21.30 -2.22
N LYS A 578 15.83 22.14 -1.36
CA LYS A 578 15.16 23.31 -0.77
C LYS A 578 14.53 24.26 -1.79
N PRO A 579 15.16 24.60 -2.93
CA PRO A 579 14.54 25.46 -3.94
C PRO A 579 13.28 24.82 -4.54
N ALA A 580 13.33 23.53 -4.90
CA ALA A 580 12.22 22.80 -5.52
C ALA A 580 11.02 22.63 -4.57
N LEU A 581 11.28 22.44 -3.27
CA LEU A 581 10.27 22.29 -2.22
C LEU A 581 9.74 23.62 -1.67
N LYS A 582 10.23 24.77 -2.12
CA LYS A 582 9.80 26.07 -1.61
C LYS A 582 8.33 26.31 -1.95
N GLY A 583 7.49 26.41 -0.92
CA GLY A 583 6.04 26.64 -1.07
C GLY A 583 5.23 25.38 -1.39
N VAL A 584 5.88 24.23 -1.56
CA VAL A 584 5.24 22.91 -1.68
C VAL A 584 4.69 22.53 -0.31
N LYS A 585 3.37 22.36 -0.20
CA LYS A 585 2.70 22.03 1.08
C LYS A 585 2.69 20.53 1.39
N ASN A 586 2.90 19.70 0.38
CA ASN A 586 2.85 18.25 0.48
C ASN A 586 3.88 17.71 -0.52
N ALA A 587 4.85 16.95 -0.04
CA ALA A 587 5.98 16.49 -0.87
C ALA A 587 5.57 15.54 -2.01
N PHE A 588 4.34 15.02 -2.01
CA PHE A 588 3.79 14.18 -3.08
C PHE A 588 3.02 14.97 -4.15
N ALA A 589 2.83 16.27 -3.96
CA ALA A 589 2.35 17.18 -5.01
C ALA A 589 3.52 17.59 -5.93
N PRO A 590 3.26 18.03 -7.17
CA PRO A 590 4.29 18.52 -8.08
C PRO A 590 5.17 19.61 -7.46
N TRP A 591 6.49 19.49 -7.63
CA TRP A 591 7.47 20.45 -7.12
C TRP A 591 7.68 21.61 -8.10
N THR A 592 8.31 22.68 -7.61
CA THR A 592 8.68 23.81 -8.46
C THR A 592 9.89 23.44 -9.31
N ASN A 593 9.84 23.71 -10.62
CA ASN A 593 11.00 23.56 -11.49
C ASN A 593 12.02 24.66 -11.17
N VAL A 594 13.27 24.28 -10.90
CA VAL A 594 14.33 25.21 -10.51
C VAL A 594 14.88 25.99 -11.72
N SER A 595 14.62 25.53 -12.95
CA SER A 595 15.00 26.25 -14.17
C SER A 595 14.01 27.35 -14.59
N SER A 596 12.84 27.44 -13.93
CA SER A 596 11.76 28.39 -14.27
C SER A 596 11.69 29.64 -13.41
#